data_AF-A0A1R2B0E0-F1
#
_entry.id   AF-A0A1R2B0E0-F1
#
_cell.length_a   1.000
_cell.length_b   1.000
_cell.length_c   1.000
_cell.angle_alpha   90.00
_cell.angle_beta   90.00
_cell.angle_gamma   90.00
#
_symmetry.space_group_name_H-M   'P 1'
#
loop_
_entity.id
_entity.type
_entity.pdbx_description
1 polymer ?
#
loop_
_entity_poly.entity_id
_entity_poly.type
_entity_poly.pdbx_seq_one_letter_code
_entity_poly.pdbx_strand_id
1 'polypeptide(L)'
;MSDTYILSIHSPRHKHQNENSELSPSKEESKSSTISADEEKLNFLKTLYFILAILSIFLSLFSYYTWKHTRSHSILILSFTSILCTISAIFGVLGSFRGITDLKYRHLILAGEKEGYGKNFLTLSFFLMILSLSLLMVFGSHALFYSERSLSYFQAFYNSNTSEFEELFGKSIDELEKWCMLLIMISGYTAYLIIIVMIFITHFAYLLSHLYDSIDRMFEILNLNIMNLGLGMIYITVYCLEYDSNIKFEANVPENVPYAIIIVGVFLCIMCGMGFGTVKAQAIGPLKVYILSSFFMIIICALCSTFAVKSAHMFREGLSEKCFDFMAIVHANYLESLGCANKYLNTTNIEESTCFKGQIRYIWEPNLSIKDSFGCLNSYCCDVVVTDAKTKFDYLGICASSAIGLNCISLWACYYIWKIWYVHFK
;
A
#
# COMPACT_ATOMS: atom_id res chain seq x y z
N MET A 1 -48.50 2.46 1.09
CA MET A 1 -48.78 3.15 -0.19
C MET A 1 -48.46 4.61 0.03
N SER A 2 -47.64 5.15 -0.86
CA SER A 2 -46.65 6.18 -0.58
C SER A 2 -47.20 7.58 -0.81
N ASP A 3 -47.17 8.42 0.22
CA ASP A 3 -47.30 9.87 0.06
C ASP A 3 -45.92 10.51 0.00
N THR A 4 -45.69 11.16 -1.13
CA THR A 4 -44.41 11.72 -1.56
C THR A 4 -44.34 13.16 -1.10
N TYR A 5 -43.53 13.45 -0.09
CA TYR A 5 -43.21 14.82 0.31
C TYR A 5 -42.16 15.40 -0.65
N ILE A 6 -42.61 16.26 -1.57
CA ILE A 6 -41.73 17.13 -2.36
C ILE A 6 -41.45 18.37 -1.50
N LEU A 7 -40.25 18.41 -0.88
CA LEU A 7 -39.71 19.61 -0.26
C LEU A 7 -39.14 20.52 -1.35
N SER A 8 -39.80 21.66 -1.57
CA SER A 8 -39.32 22.77 -2.38
C SER A 8 -38.21 23.51 -1.63
N ILE A 9 -37.00 23.49 -2.19
CA ILE A 9 -35.89 24.32 -1.70
C ILE A 9 -36.08 25.72 -2.28
N HIS A 10 -36.42 26.67 -1.40
CA HIS A 10 -36.45 28.10 -1.70
C HIS A 10 -35.03 28.58 -2.04
N SER A 11 -34.85 29.01 -3.28
CA SER A 11 -33.71 29.81 -3.73
C SER A 11 -33.91 31.27 -3.30
N PRO A 12 -33.04 31.87 -2.48
CA PRO A 12 -33.10 33.30 -2.23
C PRO A 12 -32.53 34.08 -3.43
N ARG A 13 -33.42 34.86 -4.06
CA ARG A 13 -33.08 35.92 -5.03
C ARG A 13 -32.02 36.86 -4.45
N HIS A 14 -30.86 36.91 -5.11
CA HIS A 14 -29.91 38.01 -4.93
C HIS A 14 -30.54 39.33 -5.41
N LYS A 15 -30.59 40.31 -4.51
CA LYS A 15 -30.85 41.71 -4.83
C LYS A 15 -29.60 42.30 -5.49
N HIS A 16 -29.78 42.92 -6.66
CA HIS A 16 -28.83 43.86 -7.24
C HIS A 16 -28.67 45.07 -6.29
N GLN A 17 -27.46 45.25 -5.76
CA GLN A 17 -26.98 46.56 -5.33
C GLN A 17 -25.89 47.00 -6.30
N ASN A 18 -26.23 48.02 -7.10
CA ASN A 18 -25.26 48.84 -7.82
C ASN A 18 -24.57 49.73 -6.77
N GLU A 19 -23.38 49.34 -6.35
CA GLU A 19 -22.41 50.26 -5.77
C GLU A 19 -21.31 50.52 -6.80
N ASN A 20 -21.38 51.70 -7.42
CA ASN A 20 -20.22 52.32 -8.06
C ASN A 20 -19.20 52.60 -6.96
N SER A 21 -18.24 51.71 -6.78
CA SER A 21 -17.05 51.96 -5.97
C SER A 21 -15.89 52.29 -6.89
N GLU A 22 -15.33 53.47 -6.69
CA GLU A 22 -14.08 53.93 -7.27
C GLU A 22 -13.01 52.85 -7.09
N LEU A 23 -12.40 52.44 -8.21
CA LEU A 23 -11.31 51.49 -8.27
C LEU A 23 -10.11 52.08 -7.52
N SER A 24 -9.83 51.55 -6.33
CA SER A 24 -8.57 51.80 -5.63
C SER A 24 -7.48 50.92 -6.26
N PRO A 25 -6.35 51.48 -6.74
CA PRO A 25 -5.31 50.74 -7.45
C PRO A 25 -4.58 49.67 -6.61
N SER A 26 -4.76 49.67 -5.29
CA SER A 26 -4.17 48.67 -4.38
C SER A 26 -4.76 47.24 -4.52
N LYS A 27 -5.98 47.09 -5.05
CA LYS A 27 -6.61 45.77 -5.27
C LYS A 27 -6.15 45.07 -6.54
N GLU A 28 -5.61 45.78 -7.53
CA GLU A 28 -5.11 45.19 -8.77
C GLU A 28 -3.69 44.64 -8.61
N GLU A 29 -2.82 45.32 -7.87
CA GLU A 29 -1.46 44.84 -7.59
C GLU A 29 -1.46 43.55 -6.75
N SER A 30 -2.33 43.44 -5.75
CA SER A 30 -2.48 42.21 -4.94
C SER A 30 -3.05 41.02 -5.74
N LYS A 31 -3.96 41.26 -6.70
CA LYS A 31 -4.46 40.22 -7.60
C LYS A 31 -3.43 39.77 -8.64
N SER A 32 -2.65 40.70 -9.19
CA SER A 32 -1.57 40.40 -10.13
C SER A 32 -0.47 39.53 -9.48
N SER A 33 -0.06 39.89 -8.25
CA SER A 33 0.97 39.14 -7.50
C SER A 33 0.56 37.69 -7.15
N THR A 34 -0.72 37.46 -6.85
CA THR A 34 -1.25 36.14 -6.49
C THR A 34 -1.40 35.22 -7.70
N ILE A 35 -1.79 35.77 -8.87
CA ILE A 35 -1.86 35.01 -10.13
C ILE A 35 -0.46 34.55 -10.56
N SER A 36 0.55 35.43 -10.48
CA SER A 36 1.94 35.07 -10.79
C SER A 36 2.47 33.94 -9.90
N ALA A 37 2.19 34.00 -8.59
CA ALA A 37 2.61 32.96 -7.65
C ALA A 37 1.92 31.60 -7.87
N ASP A 38 0.65 31.58 -8.29
CA ASP A 38 -0.06 30.34 -8.59
C ASP A 38 0.35 29.73 -9.93
N GLU A 39 0.72 30.55 -10.92
CA GLU A 39 1.32 30.09 -12.18
C GLU A 39 2.67 29.42 -11.98
N GLU A 40 3.54 29.97 -11.12
CA GLU A 40 4.81 29.35 -10.75
C GLU A 40 4.62 27.98 -10.09
N LYS A 41 3.66 27.87 -9.15
CA LYS A 41 3.32 26.60 -8.50
C LYS A 41 2.82 25.55 -9.49
N LEU A 42 1.96 25.94 -10.44
CA LEU A 42 1.47 25.03 -11.48
C LEU A 42 2.58 24.58 -12.44
N ASN A 43 3.51 25.48 -12.78
CA ASN A 43 4.68 25.13 -13.57
C ASN A 43 5.61 24.15 -12.84
N PHE A 44 5.80 24.34 -11.54
CA PHE A 44 6.56 23.40 -10.71
C PHE A 44 5.86 22.03 -10.61
N LEU A 45 4.54 22.04 -10.39
CA LEU A 45 3.71 20.83 -10.33
C LEU A 45 3.76 20.03 -11.64
N LYS A 46 3.70 20.72 -12.79
CA LYS A 46 3.88 20.13 -14.11
C LYS A 46 5.21 19.38 -14.23
N THR A 47 6.31 19.98 -13.76
CA THR A 47 7.64 19.36 -13.76
C THR A 47 7.68 18.13 -12.87
N LEU A 48 7.10 18.20 -11.65
CA LEU A 48 7.01 17.05 -10.75
C LEU A 48 6.22 15.89 -11.38
N TYR A 49 5.09 16.18 -12.02
CA TYR A 49 4.32 15.16 -12.73
C TYR A 49 5.07 14.54 -13.91
N PHE A 50 5.87 15.33 -14.63
CA PHE A 50 6.71 14.79 -15.71
C PHE A 50 7.79 13.85 -15.17
N ILE A 51 8.46 14.22 -14.07
CA ILE A 51 9.41 13.36 -13.37
C ILE A 51 8.71 12.08 -12.88
N LEU A 52 7.53 12.22 -12.28
CA LEU A 52 6.72 11.10 -11.80
C LEU A 52 6.41 10.11 -12.93
N ALA A 53 5.98 10.60 -14.10
CA ALA A 53 5.66 9.77 -15.26
C ALA A 53 6.86 8.97 -15.76
N ILE A 54 8.06 9.58 -15.83
CA ILE A 54 9.28 8.90 -16.24
C ILE A 54 9.64 7.79 -15.25
N LEU A 55 9.65 8.13 -13.96
CA LEU A 55 9.98 7.16 -12.91
C LEU A 55 8.98 6.00 -12.86
N SER A 56 7.69 6.29 -13.04
CA SER A 56 6.64 5.26 -13.02
C SER A 56 6.68 4.35 -14.25
N ILE A 57 7.01 4.87 -15.44
CA ILE A 57 7.26 4.05 -16.63
C ILE A 57 8.47 3.14 -16.40
N PHE A 58 9.56 3.70 -15.89
CA PHE A 58 10.77 2.94 -15.56
C PHE A 58 10.46 1.82 -14.56
N LEU A 59 9.77 2.13 -13.47
CA LEU A 59 9.36 1.12 -12.49
C LEU A 59 8.43 0.05 -13.09
N SER A 60 7.50 0.43 -13.98
CA SER A 60 6.60 -0.52 -14.63
C SER A 60 7.36 -1.52 -15.50
N LEU A 61 8.22 -1.03 -16.39
CA LEU A 61 8.99 -1.88 -17.29
C LEU A 61 9.91 -2.81 -16.49
N PHE A 62 10.57 -2.25 -15.48
CA PHE A 62 11.52 -2.98 -14.66
C PHE A 62 10.85 -4.02 -13.76
N SER A 63 9.72 -3.67 -13.13
CA SER A 63 8.92 -4.59 -12.33
C SER A 63 8.33 -5.70 -13.19
N TYR A 64 7.81 -5.39 -14.38
CA TYR A 64 7.29 -6.40 -15.30
C TYR A 64 8.39 -7.38 -15.75
N TYR A 65 9.57 -6.86 -16.09
CA TYR A 65 10.72 -7.68 -16.43
C TYR A 65 11.11 -8.59 -15.25
N THR A 66 11.19 -8.03 -14.05
CA THR A 66 11.50 -8.79 -12.82
C THR A 66 10.44 -9.84 -12.53
N TRP A 67 9.16 -9.53 -12.72
CA TRP A 67 8.06 -10.49 -12.57
C TRP A 67 8.17 -11.65 -13.55
N LYS A 68 8.52 -11.39 -14.82
CA LYS A 68 8.68 -12.46 -15.82
C LYS A 68 9.71 -13.53 -15.37
N HIS A 69 10.72 -13.11 -14.62
CA HIS A 69 11.77 -13.98 -14.10
C HIS A 69 11.51 -14.51 -12.68
N THR A 70 10.70 -13.85 -11.86
CA THR A 70 10.45 -14.26 -10.46
C THR A 70 9.08 -14.86 -10.23
N ARG A 71 8.14 -14.67 -11.17
CA ARG A 71 6.70 -14.99 -11.07
C ARG A 71 6.03 -14.46 -9.79
N SER A 72 6.63 -13.49 -9.10
CA SER A 72 6.11 -12.94 -7.85
C SER A 72 4.90 -12.04 -8.07
N HIS A 73 3.73 -12.42 -7.54
CA HIS A 73 2.50 -11.63 -7.66
C HIS A 73 2.64 -10.21 -7.13
N SER A 74 3.40 -9.97 -6.06
CA SER A 74 3.60 -8.63 -5.51
C SER A 74 4.33 -7.70 -6.48
N ILE A 75 5.28 -8.23 -7.26
CA ILE A 75 6.00 -7.46 -8.28
C ILE A 75 5.10 -7.16 -9.48
N LEU A 76 4.21 -8.09 -9.84
CA LEU A 76 3.20 -7.86 -10.86
C LEU A 76 2.23 -6.73 -10.44
N ILE A 77 1.76 -6.76 -9.20
CA ILE A 77 0.91 -5.69 -8.64
C ILE A 77 1.66 -4.36 -8.62
N LEU A 78 2.96 -4.36 -8.30
CA LEU A 78 3.80 -3.17 -8.37
C LEU A 78 3.87 -2.60 -9.80
N SER A 79 4.00 -3.46 -10.82
CA SER A 79 3.93 -3.06 -12.23
C SER A 79 2.58 -2.40 -12.56
N PHE A 80 1.45 -3.04 -12.22
CA PHE A 80 0.13 -2.44 -12.47
C PHE A 80 -0.09 -1.12 -11.74
N THR A 81 0.39 -1.02 -10.50
CA THR A 81 0.32 0.20 -9.70
C THR A 81 1.13 1.33 -10.36
N SER A 82 2.30 1.03 -10.91
CA SER A 82 3.12 2.01 -11.61
C SER A 82 2.51 2.45 -12.96
N ILE A 83 1.75 1.60 -13.65
CA ILE A 83 0.94 2.00 -14.82
C ILE A 83 -0.14 3.00 -14.38
N LEU A 84 -0.87 2.70 -13.30
CA LEU A 84 -1.88 3.61 -12.76
C LEU A 84 -1.28 4.96 -12.35
N CYS A 85 -0.09 4.94 -11.74
CA CYS A 85 0.68 6.13 -11.39
C CYS A 85 1.08 6.93 -12.64
N THR A 86 1.47 6.25 -13.72
CA THR A 86 1.78 6.90 -15.01
C THR A 86 0.56 7.60 -15.59
N ILE A 87 -0.60 6.95 -15.58
CA ILE A 87 -1.87 7.53 -16.04
C ILE A 87 -2.23 8.76 -15.20
N SER A 88 -2.13 8.66 -13.88
CA SER A 88 -2.30 9.79 -12.95
C SER A 88 -1.37 10.95 -13.30
N ALA A 89 -0.09 10.67 -13.56
CA ALA A 89 0.91 11.67 -13.89
C ALA A 89 0.61 12.37 -15.23
N ILE A 90 0.19 11.64 -16.26
CA ILE A 90 -0.23 12.21 -17.55
C ILE A 90 -1.41 13.18 -17.36
N PHE A 91 -2.43 12.77 -16.60
CA PHE A 91 -3.53 13.68 -16.26
C PHE A 91 -3.05 14.90 -15.46
N GLY A 92 -2.07 14.71 -14.58
CA GLY A 92 -1.45 15.80 -13.81
C GLY A 92 -0.72 16.81 -14.70
N VAL A 93 0.04 16.36 -15.70
CA VAL A 93 0.70 17.23 -16.70
C VAL A 93 -0.34 18.00 -17.51
N LEU A 94 -1.34 17.30 -18.08
CA LEU A 94 -2.40 17.92 -18.88
C LEU A 94 -3.21 18.93 -18.05
N GLY A 95 -3.55 18.56 -16.82
CA GLY A 95 -4.26 19.39 -15.87
C GLY A 95 -3.47 20.61 -15.46
N SER A 96 -2.17 20.48 -15.19
CA SER A 96 -1.30 21.61 -14.82
C SER A 96 -1.14 22.59 -15.98
N PHE A 97 -0.97 22.09 -17.21
CA PHE A 97 -0.86 22.92 -18.41
C PHE A 97 -2.14 23.70 -18.69
N ARG A 98 -3.31 23.03 -18.67
CA ARG A 98 -4.62 23.68 -18.84
C ARG A 98 -5.00 24.54 -17.64
N GLY A 99 -4.54 24.21 -16.45
CA GLY A 99 -4.74 24.98 -15.22
C GLY A 99 -4.17 26.39 -15.31
N ILE A 100 -3.01 26.56 -15.97
CA ILE A 100 -2.41 27.88 -16.21
C ILE A 100 -3.32 28.73 -17.12
N THR A 101 -3.93 28.13 -18.15
CA THR A 101 -4.91 28.84 -18.98
C THR A 101 -6.20 29.15 -18.23
N ASP A 102 -6.61 28.26 -17.31
CA ASP A 102 -7.82 28.42 -16.49
C ASP A 102 -7.67 29.55 -15.45
N LEU A 103 -6.44 29.86 -14.99
CA LEU A 103 -6.18 30.98 -14.06
C LEU A 103 -6.70 32.32 -14.60
N LYS A 104 -6.60 32.56 -15.92
CA LYS A 104 -7.09 33.78 -16.58
C LYS A 104 -8.62 33.94 -16.50
N TYR A 105 -9.34 32.82 -16.43
CA TYR A 105 -10.81 32.76 -16.40
C TYR A 105 -11.36 32.30 -15.05
N ARG A 106 -10.54 32.34 -13.99
CA ARG A 106 -10.88 31.79 -12.66
C ARG A 106 -12.24 32.23 -12.14
N HIS A 107 -12.58 33.52 -12.29
CA HIS A 107 -13.86 34.05 -11.81
C HIS A 107 -15.07 33.44 -12.52
N LEU A 108 -14.98 33.19 -13.83
CA LEU A 108 -16.05 32.54 -14.62
C LEU A 108 -16.16 31.05 -14.30
N ILE A 109 -15.03 30.38 -14.04
CA ILE A 109 -15.01 28.96 -13.68
C ILE A 109 -15.62 28.74 -12.29
N LEU A 110 -15.28 29.60 -11.32
CA LEU A 110 -15.86 29.55 -9.96
C LEU A 110 -17.35 29.89 -9.96
N ALA A 111 -17.80 30.79 -10.85
CA ALA A 111 -19.22 31.09 -11.04
C ALA A 111 -20.00 29.97 -11.76
N GLY A 112 -19.31 28.95 -12.28
CA GLY A 112 -19.92 27.87 -13.05
C GLY A 112 -20.31 28.26 -14.48
N GLU A 113 -19.88 29.43 -14.94
CA GLU A 113 -20.20 29.97 -16.28
C GLU A 113 -19.29 29.39 -17.38
N LYS A 114 -18.15 28.79 -17.00
CA LYS A 114 -17.20 28.16 -17.92
C LYS A 114 -16.66 26.85 -17.35
N GLU A 115 -16.55 25.82 -18.20
CA GLU A 115 -15.95 24.55 -17.80
C GLU A 115 -14.44 24.69 -17.53
N GLY A 116 -14.02 24.32 -16.32
CA GLY A 116 -12.61 24.29 -15.91
C GLY A 116 -11.97 22.93 -16.22
N TYR A 117 -11.63 22.67 -17.49
CA TYR A 117 -11.04 21.40 -17.88
C TYR A 117 -9.74 21.08 -17.12
N GLY A 118 -8.89 22.08 -16.85
CA GLY A 118 -7.67 21.89 -16.07
C GLY A 118 -7.96 21.46 -14.64
N LYS A 119 -8.96 22.09 -13.99
CA LYS A 119 -9.47 21.71 -12.65
C LYS A 119 -9.89 20.24 -12.61
N ASN A 120 -10.65 19.77 -13.59
CA ASN A 120 -11.14 18.39 -13.64
C ASN A 120 -10.00 17.38 -13.81
N PHE A 121 -9.04 17.64 -14.71
CA PHE A 121 -7.89 16.76 -14.91
C PHE A 121 -6.96 16.70 -13.69
N LEU A 122 -6.68 17.84 -13.05
CA LEU A 122 -5.89 17.88 -11.81
C LEU A 122 -6.56 17.11 -10.69
N THR A 123 -7.88 17.29 -10.51
CA THR A 123 -8.64 16.61 -9.46
C THR A 123 -8.62 15.09 -9.67
N LEU A 124 -8.85 14.62 -10.91
CA LEU A 124 -8.72 13.20 -11.26
C LEU A 124 -7.31 12.67 -11.00
N SER A 125 -6.28 13.43 -11.39
CA SER A 125 -4.88 13.08 -11.15
C SER A 125 -4.61 12.90 -9.65
N PHE A 126 -5.03 13.85 -8.80
CA PHE A 126 -4.85 13.77 -7.35
C PHE A 126 -5.51 12.53 -6.74
N PHE A 127 -6.71 12.16 -7.19
CA PHE A 127 -7.38 10.96 -6.71
C PHE A 127 -6.62 9.67 -7.06
N LEU A 128 -6.25 9.52 -8.34
CA LEU A 128 -5.48 8.37 -8.79
C LEU A 128 -4.09 8.32 -8.12
N MET A 129 -3.52 9.48 -7.81
CA MET A 129 -2.24 9.59 -7.12
C MET A 129 -2.37 9.09 -5.68
N ILE A 130 -3.35 9.55 -4.89
CA ILE A 130 -3.53 9.10 -3.49
C ILE A 130 -3.78 7.59 -3.43
N LEU A 131 -4.54 7.04 -4.39
CA LEU A 131 -4.73 5.59 -4.51
C LEU A 131 -3.43 4.86 -4.87
N SER A 132 -2.66 5.38 -5.83
CA SER A 132 -1.37 4.78 -6.21
C SER A 132 -0.36 4.86 -5.06
N LEU A 133 -0.43 5.90 -4.23
CA LEU A 133 0.47 6.12 -3.10
C LEU A 133 0.30 5.03 -2.04
N SER A 134 -0.95 4.69 -1.68
CA SER A 134 -1.21 3.63 -0.69
C SER A 134 -0.73 2.27 -1.18
N LEU A 135 -0.99 1.95 -2.45
CA LEU A 135 -0.53 0.71 -3.08
C LEU A 135 1.01 0.65 -3.15
N LEU A 136 1.68 1.74 -3.54
CA LEU A 136 3.14 1.79 -3.58
C LEU A 136 3.77 1.68 -2.19
N MET A 137 3.19 2.29 -1.16
CA MET A 137 3.67 2.14 0.21
C MET A 137 3.62 0.68 0.67
N VAL A 138 2.53 -0.04 0.37
CA VAL A 138 2.39 -1.45 0.75
C VAL A 138 3.27 -2.36 -0.11
N PHE A 139 3.11 -2.34 -1.43
CA PHE A 139 3.79 -3.28 -2.33
C PHE A 139 5.26 -2.93 -2.56
N GLY A 140 5.63 -1.64 -2.50
CA GLY A 140 7.03 -1.20 -2.52
C GLY A 140 7.79 -1.61 -1.28
N SER A 141 7.18 -1.48 -0.08
CA SER A 141 7.75 -2.03 1.15
C SER A 141 7.84 -3.54 1.09
N HIS A 142 6.76 -4.21 0.67
CA HIS A 142 6.75 -5.66 0.52
C HIS A 142 7.87 -6.13 -0.41
N ALA A 143 8.14 -5.46 -1.53
CA ALA A 143 9.25 -5.83 -2.40
C ALA A 143 10.60 -5.82 -1.65
N LEU A 144 10.87 -4.83 -0.79
CA LEU A 144 12.11 -4.78 -0.01
C LEU A 144 12.20 -5.90 1.04
N PHE A 145 11.11 -6.14 1.79
CA PHE A 145 11.08 -7.15 2.86
C PHE A 145 10.96 -8.60 2.35
N TYR A 146 10.46 -8.81 1.12
CA TYR A 146 10.19 -10.15 0.56
C TYR A 146 11.40 -10.80 -0.12
N SER A 147 12.51 -10.09 -0.23
CA SER A 147 13.73 -10.56 -0.90
C SER A 147 14.22 -11.93 -0.38
N GLU A 148 14.15 -12.17 0.93
CA GLU A 148 14.49 -13.45 1.57
C GLU A 148 13.61 -14.63 1.11
N ARG A 149 12.31 -14.39 0.90
CA ARG A 149 11.38 -15.44 0.49
C ARG A 149 11.57 -15.82 -0.97
N SER A 150 11.75 -14.84 -1.86
CA SER A 150 12.04 -15.13 -3.27
C SER A 150 13.30 -15.97 -3.43
N LEU A 151 14.33 -15.67 -2.62
CA LEU A 151 15.56 -16.44 -2.62
C LEU A 151 15.32 -17.89 -2.19
N SER A 152 14.66 -18.06 -1.03
CA SER A 152 14.36 -19.39 -0.50
C SER A 152 13.56 -20.22 -1.50
N TYR A 153 12.57 -19.62 -2.19
CA TYR A 153 11.78 -20.27 -3.23
C TYR A 153 12.65 -20.80 -4.37
N PHE A 154 13.57 -20.00 -4.91
CA PHE A 154 14.45 -20.44 -5.99
C PHE A 154 15.37 -21.58 -5.55
N GLN A 155 15.89 -21.52 -4.32
CA GLN A 155 16.70 -22.60 -3.75
C GLN A 155 15.88 -23.89 -3.59
N ALA A 156 14.65 -23.81 -3.09
CA ALA A 156 13.80 -24.99 -2.99
C ALA A 156 13.41 -25.56 -4.37
N PHE A 157 13.08 -24.70 -5.34
CA PHE A 157 12.69 -25.14 -6.68
C PHE A 157 13.84 -25.79 -7.44
N TYR A 158 15.04 -25.19 -7.39
CA TYR A 158 16.25 -25.76 -8.00
C TYR A 158 16.59 -27.15 -7.42
N ASN A 159 16.52 -27.29 -6.09
CA ASN A 159 16.84 -28.54 -5.42
C ASN A 159 15.73 -29.60 -5.56
N SER A 160 14.49 -29.18 -5.81
CA SER A 160 13.36 -30.11 -5.95
C SER A 160 13.15 -30.59 -7.38
N ASN A 161 13.36 -29.72 -8.39
CA ASN A 161 13.16 -30.02 -9.80
C ASN A 161 14.19 -29.31 -10.70
N THR A 162 15.45 -29.73 -10.59
CA THR A 162 16.59 -29.08 -11.28
C THR A 162 16.42 -29.01 -12.79
N SER A 163 15.89 -30.06 -13.43
CA SER A 163 15.68 -30.09 -14.88
C SER A 163 14.65 -29.06 -15.36
N GLU A 164 13.53 -28.92 -14.65
CA GLU A 164 12.52 -27.90 -14.99
C GLU A 164 13.04 -26.49 -14.70
N PHE A 165 13.80 -26.33 -13.62
CA PHE A 165 14.46 -25.07 -13.30
C PHE A 165 15.44 -24.63 -14.40
N GLU A 166 16.31 -25.53 -14.86
CA GLU A 166 17.28 -25.25 -15.90
C GLU A 166 16.62 -24.92 -17.24
N GLU A 167 15.51 -25.60 -17.58
CA GLU A 167 14.69 -25.28 -18.76
C GLU A 167 14.06 -23.88 -18.68
N LEU A 168 13.56 -23.49 -17.50
CA LEU A 168 12.88 -22.21 -17.29
C LEU A 168 13.82 -21.01 -17.19
N PHE A 169 15.00 -21.16 -16.57
CA PHE A 169 15.87 -20.05 -16.23
C PHE A 169 17.20 -20.02 -16.98
N GLY A 170 17.70 -21.16 -17.46
CA GLY A 170 18.92 -21.27 -18.27
C GLY A 170 20.19 -20.66 -17.66
N LYS A 171 20.21 -20.43 -16.35
CA LYS A 171 21.28 -19.75 -15.60
C LYS A 171 21.62 -20.53 -14.33
N SER A 172 22.85 -20.36 -13.86
CA SER A 172 23.26 -20.89 -12.56
C SER A 172 22.47 -20.23 -11.42
N ILE A 173 22.25 -20.98 -10.33
CA ILE A 173 21.47 -20.51 -9.18
C ILE A 173 22.08 -19.25 -8.53
N ASP A 174 23.41 -19.21 -8.40
CA ASP A 174 24.14 -18.09 -7.80
C ASP A 174 23.99 -16.79 -8.60
N GLU A 175 24.00 -16.90 -9.94
CA GLU A 175 23.77 -15.76 -10.82
C GLU A 175 22.32 -15.29 -10.74
N LEU A 176 21.36 -16.22 -10.71
CA LEU A 176 19.94 -15.89 -10.62
C LEU A 176 19.61 -15.23 -9.29
N GLU A 177 20.14 -15.72 -8.18
CA GLU A 177 19.98 -15.15 -6.84
C GLU A 177 20.47 -13.69 -6.80
N LYS A 178 21.71 -13.44 -7.22
CA LYS A 178 22.29 -12.08 -7.23
C LYS A 178 21.49 -11.15 -8.13
N TRP A 179 21.08 -11.63 -9.30
CA TRP A 179 20.24 -10.86 -10.23
C TRP A 179 18.87 -10.55 -9.63
N CYS A 180 18.15 -11.55 -9.11
CA CYS A 180 16.82 -11.37 -8.53
C CYS A 180 16.84 -10.43 -7.32
N MET A 181 17.82 -10.57 -6.42
CA MET A 181 18.00 -9.66 -5.29
C MET A 181 18.22 -8.22 -5.75
N LEU A 182 19.12 -8.02 -6.73
CA LEU A 182 19.39 -6.71 -7.30
C LEU A 182 18.11 -6.11 -7.92
N LEU A 183 17.38 -6.87 -8.72
CA LEU A 183 16.16 -6.43 -9.40
C LEU A 183 15.04 -6.09 -8.39
N ILE A 184 14.85 -6.89 -7.36
CA ILE A 184 13.86 -6.66 -6.31
C ILE A 184 14.21 -5.38 -5.53
N MET A 185 15.48 -5.22 -5.14
CA MET A 185 15.95 -4.02 -4.44
C MET A 185 15.77 -2.76 -5.28
N ILE A 186 16.20 -2.76 -6.55
CA ILE A 186 16.03 -1.62 -7.45
C ILE A 186 14.54 -1.25 -7.60
N SER A 187 13.67 -2.25 -7.76
CA SER A 187 12.22 -2.03 -7.86
C SER A 187 11.67 -1.37 -6.59
N GLY A 188 12.06 -1.89 -5.41
CA GLY A 188 11.66 -1.35 -4.12
C GLY A 188 12.16 0.08 -3.90
N TYR A 189 13.45 0.35 -4.09
CA TYR A 189 14.02 1.70 -3.92
C TYR A 189 13.42 2.71 -4.91
N THR A 190 13.17 2.29 -6.16
CA THR A 190 12.50 3.14 -7.14
C THR A 190 11.06 3.46 -6.73
N ALA A 191 10.34 2.49 -6.16
CA ALA A 191 9.00 2.74 -5.60
C ALA A 191 9.04 3.78 -4.47
N TYR A 192 10.03 3.72 -3.58
CA TYR A 192 10.22 4.73 -2.53
C TYR A 192 10.59 6.12 -3.07
N LEU A 193 11.40 6.20 -4.12
CA LEU A 193 11.68 7.48 -4.79
C LEU A 193 10.39 8.09 -5.37
N ILE A 194 9.55 7.27 -6.00
CA ILE A 194 8.24 7.67 -6.49
C ILE A 194 7.35 8.17 -5.35
N ILE A 195 7.30 7.46 -4.22
CA ILE A 195 6.55 7.88 -3.02
C ILE A 195 6.97 9.27 -2.57
N ILE A 196 8.28 9.56 -2.52
CA ILE A 196 8.79 10.89 -2.13
C ILE A 196 8.28 11.97 -3.10
N VAL A 197 8.35 11.72 -4.42
CA VAL A 197 7.82 12.65 -5.43
C VAL A 197 6.32 12.86 -5.26
N MET A 198 5.56 11.80 -4.97
CA MET A 198 4.11 11.88 -4.72
C MET A 198 3.76 12.66 -3.45
N ILE A 199 4.59 12.60 -2.39
CA ILE A 199 4.43 13.43 -1.19
C ILE A 199 4.61 14.91 -1.54
N PHE A 200 5.61 15.25 -2.35
CA PHE A 200 5.78 16.63 -2.83
C PHE A 200 4.59 17.08 -3.69
N ILE A 201 4.09 16.26 -4.60
CA ILE A 201 2.91 16.60 -5.41
C ILE A 201 1.68 16.80 -4.51
N THR A 202 1.48 15.93 -3.51
CA THR A 202 0.41 16.05 -2.51
C THR A 202 0.51 17.37 -1.73
N HIS A 203 1.72 17.79 -1.35
CA HIS A 203 1.94 19.08 -0.71
C HIS A 203 1.43 20.24 -1.57
N PHE A 204 1.87 20.29 -2.82
CA PHE A 204 1.48 21.36 -3.74
C PHE A 204 -0.01 21.29 -4.08
N ALA A 205 -0.59 20.09 -4.14
CA ALA A 205 -2.03 19.89 -4.29
C ALA A 205 -2.80 20.55 -3.14
N TYR A 206 -2.36 20.38 -1.89
CA TYR A 206 -2.98 21.06 -0.74
C TYR A 206 -2.76 22.58 -0.75
N LEU A 207 -1.60 23.07 -1.20
CA LEU A 207 -1.39 24.52 -1.36
C LEU A 207 -2.34 25.13 -2.40
N LEU A 208 -2.59 24.40 -3.49
CA LEU A 208 -3.47 24.82 -4.59
C LEU A 208 -4.94 24.45 -4.36
N SER A 209 -5.28 23.73 -3.29
CA SER A 209 -6.62 23.15 -3.12
C SER A 209 -7.72 24.20 -2.98
N HIS A 210 -7.38 25.39 -2.46
CA HIS A 210 -8.26 26.54 -2.39
C HIS A 210 -8.72 27.06 -3.77
N LEU A 211 -8.05 26.66 -4.85
CA LEU A 211 -8.42 26.97 -6.23
C LEU A 211 -9.41 25.95 -6.81
N TYR A 212 -9.48 24.75 -6.23
CA TYR A 212 -10.06 23.57 -6.87
C TYR A 212 -11.17 22.88 -6.07
N ASP A 213 -11.46 23.31 -4.84
CA ASP A 213 -12.48 22.72 -3.94
C ASP A 213 -12.37 21.19 -3.81
N SER A 214 -11.15 20.65 -3.98
CA SER A 214 -10.90 19.21 -4.07
C SER A 214 -10.34 18.62 -2.78
N ILE A 215 -9.98 19.45 -1.80
CA ILE A 215 -9.33 19.01 -0.55
C ILE A 215 -10.21 18.05 0.25
N ASP A 216 -11.50 18.35 0.34
CA ASP A 216 -12.49 17.53 1.04
C ASP A 216 -12.56 16.12 0.46
N ARG A 217 -12.58 16.02 -0.87
CA ARG A 217 -12.60 14.74 -1.58
C ARG A 217 -11.29 13.98 -1.47
N MET A 218 -10.15 14.68 -1.55
CA MET A 218 -8.83 14.07 -1.35
C MET A 218 -8.72 13.48 0.05
N PHE A 219 -9.24 14.18 1.06
CA PHE A 219 -9.29 13.72 2.44
C PHE A 219 -10.21 12.51 2.61
N GLU A 220 -11.38 12.49 1.96
CA GLU A 220 -12.28 11.32 1.92
C GLU A 220 -11.54 10.08 1.36
N ILE A 221 -10.86 10.19 0.22
CA ILE A 221 -10.11 9.05 -0.38
C ILE A 221 -8.95 8.60 0.50
N LEU A 222 -8.24 9.54 1.13
CA LEU A 222 -7.15 9.22 2.03
C LEU A 222 -7.65 8.38 3.23
N ASN A 223 -8.78 8.76 3.81
CA ASN A 223 -9.42 7.98 4.89
C ASN A 223 -9.90 6.61 4.39
N LEU A 224 -10.39 6.50 3.15
CA LEU A 224 -10.73 5.20 2.56
C LEU A 224 -9.51 4.28 2.47
N ASN A 225 -8.36 4.81 2.07
CA ASN A 225 -7.12 4.04 1.99
C ASN A 225 -6.62 3.61 3.37
N ILE A 226 -6.69 4.49 4.39
CA ILE A 226 -6.32 4.13 5.76
C ILE A 226 -7.27 3.03 6.29
N MET A 227 -8.57 3.12 5.99
CA MET A 227 -9.54 2.09 6.35
C MET A 227 -9.21 0.74 5.70
N ASN A 228 -8.83 0.73 4.42
CA ASN A 228 -8.40 -0.48 3.72
C ASN A 228 -7.16 -1.12 4.38
N LEU A 229 -6.21 -0.31 4.86
CA LEU A 229 -5.07 -0.83 5.63
C LEU A 229 -5.52 -1.43 6.97
N GLY A 230 -6.46 -0.79 7.67
CA GLY A 230 -7.05 -1.34 8.90
C GLY A 230 -7.74 -2.68 8.67
N LEU A 231 -8.54 -2.81 7.61
CA LEU A 231 -9.15 -4.08 7.20
C LEU A 231 -8.10 -5.13 6.81
N GLY A 232 -7.03 -4.72 6.13
CA GLY A 232 -5.90 -5.58 5.82
C GLY A 232 -5.25 -6.15 7.08
N MET A 233 -5.00 -5.31 8.09
CA MET A 233 -4.45 -5.75 9.39
C MET A 233 -5.37 -6.77 10.07
N ILE A 234 -6.69 -6.53 10.11
CA ILE A 234 -7.65 -7.48 10.68
C ILE A 234 -7.60 -8.81 9.94
N TYR A 235 -7.66 -8.78 8.61
CA TYR A 235 -7.66 -9.98 7.77
C TYR A 235 -6.41 -10.84 8.01
N ILE A 236 -5.22 -10.24 7.97
CA ILE A 236 -3.95 -10.95 8.20
C ILE A 236 -3.93 -11.56 9.59
N THR A 237 -4.41 -10.83 10.59
CA THR A 237 -4.38 -11.28 11.99
C THR A 237 -5.34 -12.45 12.23
N VAL A 238 -6.54 -12.39 11.65
CA VAL A 238 -7.50 -13.52 11.69
C VAL A 238 -6.92 -14.74 11.00
N TYR A 239 -6.30 -14.55 9.83
CA TYR A 239 -5.60 -15.63 9.11
C TYR A 239 -4.49 -16.26 9.97
N CYS A 240 -3.70 -15.43 10.68
CA CYS A 240 -2.64 -15.93 11.58
C CYS A 240 -3.22 -16.70 12.78
N LEU A 241 -4.34 -16.26 13.34
CA LEU A 241 -5.04 -16.97 14.44
C LEU A 241 -5.56 -18.34 14.01
N GLU A 242 -6.18 -18.42 12.84
CA GLU A 242 -6.66 -19.68 12.28
C GLU A 242 -5.49 -20.65 12.06
N TYR A 243 -4.38 -20.14 11.53
CA TYR A 243 -3.16 -20.91 11.33
C TYR A 243 -2.58 -21.45 12.65
N ASP A 244 -2.44 -20.59 13.67
CA ASP A 244 -1.95 -20.96 15.00
C ASP A 244 -2.82 -22.05 15.64
N SER A 245 -4.15 -21.92 15.56
CA SER A 245 -5.09 -22.89 16.13
C SER A 245 -5.00 -24.28 15.49
N ASN A 246 -4.66 -24.36 14.20
CA ASN A 246 -4.54 -25.61 13.47
C ASN A 246 -3.19 -26.31 13.72
N ILE A 247 -2.14 -25.54 14.02
CA ILE A 247 -0.77 -26.04 14.12
C ILE A 247 -0.33 -26.21 15.57
N LYS A 248 -1.06 -25.59 16.51
CA LYS A 248 -0.73 -25.54 17.94
C LYS A 248 0.68 -25.02 18.15
N PHE A 249 0.92 -23.79 17.70
CA PHE A 249 2.15 -23.04 17.97
C PHE A 249 2.15 -22.55 19.43
N GLU A 250 1.92 -23.46 20.38
CA GLU A 250 2.00 -23.22 21.81
C GLU A 250 3.46 -22.86 22.16
N ALA A 251 3.81 -21.57 22.12
CA ALA A 251 4.82 -20.94 23.00
C ALA A 251 5.22 -19.50 22.61
N ASN A 252 5.11 -19.05 21.35
CA ASN A 252 5.96 -17.92 20.91
C ASN A 252 5.28 -16.56 20.74
N VAL A 253 3.95 -16.52 20.56
CA VAL A 253 3.19 -15.26 20.51
C VAL A 253 2.11 -15.31 21.59
N PRO A 254 2.07 -14.37 22.55
CA PRO A 254 1.01 -14.34 23.56
C PRO A 254 -0.38 -14.26 22.91
N GLU A 255 -1.35 -15.05 23.39
CA GLU A 255 -2.72 -15.10 22.83
C GLU A 255 -3.39 -13.73 22.74
N ASN A 256 -3.06 -12.81 23.65
CA ASN A 256 -3.64 -11.46 23.70
C ASN A 256 -3.20 -10.55 22.54
N VAL A 257 -2.09 -10.86 21.88
CA VAL A 257 -1.48 -10.00 20.87
C VAL A 257 -2.32 -9.90 19.59
N PRO A 258 -2.73 -11.01 18.95
CA PRO A 258 -3.62 -10.95 17.79
C PRO A 258 -4.93 -10.19 18.08
N TYR A 259 -5.54 -10.40 19.25
CA TYR A 259 -6.74 -9.65 19.64
C TYR A 259 -6.48 -8.15 19.76
N ALA A 260 -5.35 -7.74 20.33
CA ALA A 260 -4.96 -6.33 20.38
C ALA A 260 -4.81 -5.72 18.98
N ILE A 261 -4.20 -6.44 18.04
CA ILE A 261 -4.04 -5.98 16.64
C ILE A 261 -5.40 -5.85 15.94
N ILE A 262 -6.32 -6.80 16.15
CA ILE A 262 -7.69 -6.70 15.63
C ILE A 262 -8.38 -5.45 16.17
N ILE A 263 -8.27 -5.18 17.48
CA ILE A 263 -8.83 -3.97 18.10
C ILE A 263 -8.24 -2.69 17.46
N VAL A 264 -6.93 -2.65 17.23
CA VAL A 264 -6.27 -1.54 16.54
C VAL A 264 -6.82 -1.34 15.12
N GLY A 265 -7.00 -2.44 14.37
CA GLY A 265 -7.60 -2.39 13.03
C GLY A 265 -9.04 -1.89 13.03
N VAL A 266 -9.86 -2.34 13.98
CA VAL A 266 -11.25 -1.86 14.14
C VAL A 266 -11.29 -0.38 14.50
N PHE A 267 -10.40 0.05 15.40
CA PHE A 267 -10.31 1.45 15.80
C PHE A 267 -9.83 2.34 14.64
N LEU A 268 -8.89 1.88 13.79
CA LEU A 268 -8.54 2.55 12.53
C LEU A 268 -9.78 2.77 11.64
N CYS A 269 -10.63 1.75 11.49
CA CYS A 269 -11.85 1.85 10.69
C CYS A 269 -12.85 2.88 11.26
N ILE A 270 -13.08 2.87 12.57
CA ILE A 270 -13.94 3.85 13.25
C ILE A 270 -13.41 5.27 13.03
N MET A 271 -12.09 5.45 13.21
CA MET A 271 -11.40 6.71 12.99
C MET A 271 -11.56 7.25 11.57
N CYS A 272 -11.44 6.39 10.57
CA CYS A 272 -11.67 6.78 9.18
C CYS A 272 -13.12 7.20 8.96
N GLY A 273 -14.09 6.49 9.56
CA GLY A 273 -15.51 6.88 9.58
C GLY A 273 -15.74 8.28 10.14
N MET A 274 -15.05 8.63 11.23
CA MET A 274 -15.07 9.99 11.80
C MET A 274 -14.46 11.03 10.84
N GLY A 275 -13.42 10.65 10.08
CA GLY A 275 -12.83 11.50 9.03
C GLY A 275 -13.85 11.87 7.95
N PHE A 276 -14.62 10.90 7.45
CA PHE A 276 -15.72 11.15 6.51
C PHE A 276 -16.79 12.06 7.11
N GLY A 277 -17.21 11.77 8.35
CA GLY A 277 -18.21 12.57 9.06
C GLY A 277 -17.77 14.02 9.28
N THR A 278 -16.47 14.25 9.53
CA THR A 278 -15.89 15.58 9.73
C THR A 278 -16.02 16.46 8.49
N VAL A 279 -15.69 15.91 7.32
CA VAL A 279 -15.81 16.63 6.04
C VAL A 279 -17.27 16.97 5.75
N LYS A 280 -18.21 16.04 5.98
CA LYS A 280 -19.64 16.29 5.76
C LYS A 280 -20.24 17.32 6.72
N ALA A 281 -19.79 17.32 7.97
CA ALA A 281 -20.30 18.25 8.98
C ALA A 281 -19.75 19.67 8.80
N GLN A 282 -18.61 19.85 8.10
CA GLN A 282 -17.91 21.13 7.93
C GLN A 282 -17.73 21.91 9.24
N ALA A 283 -17.53 21.18 10.35
CA ALA A 283 -17.48 21.73 11.70
C ALA A 283 -16.09 21.55 12.31
N ILE A 284 -15.59 22.59 12.99
CA ILE A 284 -14.26 22.60 13.61
C ILE A 284 -14.16 21.60 14.78
N GLY A 285 -15.26 21.35 15.50
CA GLY A 285 -15.30 20.42 16.64
C GLY A 285 -14.89 18.99 16.26
N PRO A 286 -15.61 18.32 15.36
CA PRO A 286 -15.26 16.99 14.86
C PRO A 286 -13.82 16.90 14.31
N LEU A 287 -13.35 17.95 13.62
CA LEU A 287 -11.99 18.01 13.08
C LEU A 287 -10.91 17.95 14.17
N LYS A 288 -11.12 18.63 15.31
CA LYS A 288 -10.18 18.56 16.45
C LYS A 288 -10.10 17.17 17.05
N VAL A 289 -11.24 16.49 17.18
CA VAL A 289 -11.28 15.11 17.71
C VAL A 289 -10.57 14.17 16.75
N TYR A 290 -10.80 14.31 15.43
CA TYR A 290 -10.10 13.53 14.43
C TYR A 290 -8.57 13.73 14.50
N ILE A 291 -8.10 14.98 14.58
CA ILE A 291 -6.66 15.29 14.70
C ILE A 291 -6.04 14.60 15.92
N LEU A 292 -6.65 14.75 17.10
CA LEU A 292 -6.14 14.17 18.34
C LEU A 292 -6.05 12.64 18.24
N SER A 293 -7.11 12.01 17.74
CA SER A 293 -7.16 10.57 17.61
C SER A 293 -6.20 10.06 16.52
N SER A 294 -5.97 10.79 15.43
CA SER A 294 -4.95 10.44 14.43
C SER A 294 -3.53 10.48 15.00
N PHE A 295 -3.19 11.43 15.87
CA PHE A 295 -1.91 11.43 16.59
C PHE A 295 -1.76 10.20 17.49
N PHE A 296 -2.81 9.88 18.26
CA PHE A 296 -2.82 8.69 19.10
C PHE A 296 -2.65 7.41 18.27
N MET A 297 -3.29 7.35 17.09
CA MET A 297 -3.17 6.22 16.18
C MET A 297 -1.80 6.06 15.56
N ILE A 298 -1.09 7.15 15.24
CA ILE A 298 0.30 7.07 14.79
C ILE A 298 1.17 6.37 15.85
N ILE A 299 0.99 6.71 17.14
CA ILE A 299 1.74 6.08 18.24
C ILE A 299 1.42 4.60 18.34
N ILE A 300 0.14 4.23 18.32
CA ILE A 300 -0.30 2.83 18.37
C ILE A 300 0.23 2.03 17.18
N CYS A 301 0.11 2.57 15.96
CA CYS A 301 0.61 1.90 14.76
C CYS A 301 2.15 1.78 14.78
N ALA A 302 2.88 2.74 15.36
CA ALA A 302 4.33 2.63 15.53
C ALA A 302 4.69 1.48 16.48
N LEU A 303 4.01 1.39 17.63
CA LEU A 303 4.19 0.26 18.55
C LEU A 303 3.84 -1.08 17.87
N CYS A 304 2.72 -1.14 17.15
CA CYS A 304 2.29 -2.32 16.40
C CYS A 304 3.34 -2.72 15.34
N SER A 305 3.91 -1.77 14.61
CA SER A 305 4.94 -2.03 13.61
C SER A 305 6.23 -2.60 14.24
N THR A 306 6.73 -1.99 15.32
CA THR A 306 7.92 -2.50 16.04
C THR A 306 7.68 -3.90 16.61
N PHE A 307 6.48 -4.13 17.15
CA PHE A 307 6.08 -5.42 17.67
C PHE A 307 5.97 -6.48 16.56
N ALA A 308 5.40 -6.14 15.40
CA ALA A 308 5.28 -7.05 14.27
C ALA A 308 6.64 -7.53 13.78
N VAL A 309 7.62 -6.63 13.65
CA VAL A 309 9.00 -6.99 13.25
C VAL A 309 9.65 -7.92 14.27
N LYS A 310 9.53 -7.61 15.57
CA LYS A 310 10.07 -8.47 16.63
C LYS A 310 9.41 -9.85 16.63
N SER A 311 8.09 -9.89 16.47
CA SER A 311 7.31 -11.14 16.45
C SER A 311 7.62 -11.98 15.22
N ALA A 312 7.82 -11.35 14.05
CA ALA A 312 8.25 -12.06 12.85
C ALA A 312 9.60 -12.77 13.07
N HIS A 313 10.53 -12.14 13.78
CA HIS A 313 11.82 -12.77 14.13
C HIS A 313 11.66 -13.94 15.09
N MET A 314 10.96 -13.75 16.21
CA MET A 314 10.74 -14.82 17.21
C MET A 314 9.94 -15.98 16.62
N PHE A 315 8.98 -15.67 15.74
CA PHE A 315 8.20 -16.66 15.03
C PHE A 315 9.07 -17.46 14.06
N ARG A 316 9.95 -16.80 13.29
CA ARG A 316 10.92 -17.45 12.41
C ARG A 316 11.82 -18.43 13.18
N GLU A 317 12.40 -17.99 14.29
CA GLU A 317 13.29 -18.81 15.13
C GLU A 317 12.56 -20.04 15.67
N GLY A 318 11.38 -19.84 16.26
CA GLY A 318 10.60 -20.94 16.81
C GLY A 318 10.03 -21.90 15.78
N LEU A 319 9.63 -21.41 14.60
CA LEU A 319 9.19 -22.26 13.50
C LEU A 319 10.35 -23.01 12.87
N SER A 320 11.56 -22.42 12.79
CA SER A 320 12.74 -23.12 12.29
C SER A 320 13.05 -24.38 13.10
N GLU A 321 12.94 -24.32 14.44
CA GLU A 321 13.15 -25.48 15.31
C GLU A 321 12.10 -26.59 15.13
N LYS A 322 10.83 -26.23 14.87
CA LYS A 322 9.70 -27.16 14.72
C LYS A 322 9.29 -27.41 13.27
N CYS A 323 10.12 -26.96 12.34
CA CYS A 323 9.72 -26.83 10.94
C CYS A 323 9.41 -28.17 10.27
N PHE A 324 10.20 -29.20 10.58
CA PHE A 324 9.98 -30.54 10.03
C PHE A 324 8.69 -31.17 10.56
N ASP A 325 8.35 -30.95 11.84
CA ASP A 325 7.09 -31.36 12.45
C ASP A 325 5.89 -30.58 11.88
N PHE A 326 6.13 -29.36 11.40
CA PHE A 326 5.14 -28.57 10.70
C PHE A 326 4.94 -29.04 9.24
N MET A 327 5.99 -29.09 8.42
CA MET A 327 5.94 -29.55 7.02
C MET A 327 5.24 -30.90 6.87
N ALA A 328 5.59 -31.79 7.78
CA ALA A 328 4.89 -33.01 8.12
C ALA A 328 3.35 -32.92 7.96
N ILE A 329 2.67 -32.07 8.72
CA ILE A 329 1.20 -32.01 8.76
C ILE A 329 0.59 -31.20 7.61
N VAL A 330 1.42 -30.52 6.82
CA VAL A 330 0.98 -29.66 5.71
C VAL A 330 0.73 -30.48 4.45
N HIS A 331 -0.36 -30.14 3.75
CA HIS A 331 -0.78 -30.81 2.52
C HIS A 331 0.22 -30.59 1.37
N ALA A 332 0.47 -31.64 0.58
CA ALA A 332 1.44 -31.63 -0.53
C ALA A 332 1.22 -30.47 -1.52
N ASN A 333 -0.03 -30.23 -1.96
CA ASN A 333 -0.36 -29.13 -2.87
C ASN A 333 0.09 -27.74 -2.38
N TYR A 334 0.07 -27.48 -1.07
CA TYR A 334 0.55 -26.21 -0.54
C TYR A 334 2.09 -26.12 -0.63
N LEU A 335 2.80 -27.20 -0.31
CA LEU A 335 4.25 -27.25 -0.44
C LEU A 335 4.68 -27.16 -1.92
N GLU A 336 3.99 -27.84 -2.81
CA GLU A 336 4.22 -27.74 -4.26
C GLU A 336 4.10 -26.29 -4.76
N SER A 337 3.08 -25.55 -4.27
CA SER A 337 2.92 -24.12 -4.59
C SER A 337 4.08 -23.24 -4.10
N LEU A 338 4.85 -23.70 -3.12
CA LEU A 338 6.05 -23.07 -2.60
C LEU A 338 7.34 -23.53 -3.31
N GLY A 339 7.23 -24.27 -4.42
CA GLY A 339 8.38 -24.81 -5.16
C GLY A 339 8.90 -26.14 -4.60
N CYS A 340 8.16 -26.75 -3.67
CA CYS A 340 8.49 -28.01 -3.02
C CYS A 340 7.68 -29.18 -3.57
N ALA A 341 7.88 -29.48 -4.86
CA ALA A 341 7.21 -30.60 -5.53
C ALA A 341 7.55 -31.96 -4.88
N ASN A 342 8.78 -32.10 -4.38
CA ASN A 342 9.25 -33.29 -3.69
C ASN A 342 9.41 -33.00 -2.18
N LYS A 343 8.32 -33.16 -1.42
CA LYS A 343 8.29 -33.01 0.06
C LYS A 343 9.33 -33.90 0.75
N TYR A 344 9.58 -35.08 0.18
CA TYR A 344 10.53 -36.07 0.68
C TYR A 344 11.67 -36.28 -0.31
N LEU A 345 12.88 -36.41 0.23
CA LEU A 345 14.05 -36.92 -0.47
C LEU A 345 14.01 -38.45 -0.38
N ASN A 346 13.86 -39.11 -1.53
CA ASN A 346 13.91 -40.57 -1.60
C ASN A 346 15.35 -41.04 -1.35
N THR A 347 15.54 -41.81 -0.29
CA THR A 347 16.82 -42.50 -0.04
C THR A 347 16.71 -43.93 -0.55
N THR A 348 17.49 -44.29 -1.57
CA THR A 348 17.50 -45.63 -2.19
C THR A 348 18.20 -46.69 -1.33
N ASN A 349 18.98 -46.31 -0.31
CA ASN A 349 19.66 -47.20 0.64
C ASN A 349 19.33 -46.82 2.09
N ILE A 350 18.61 -47.69 2.80
CA ILE A 350 18.22 -47.50 4.21
C ILE A 350 19.46 -47.52 5.13
N GLU A 351 20.49 -48.31 4.79
CA GLU A 351 21.73 -48.46 5.57
C GLU A 351 22.70 -47.26 5.43
N GLU A 352 22.52 -46.41 4.41
CA GLU A 352 23.31 -45.19 4.20
C GLU A 352 22.53 -43.90 4.58
N SER A 353 21.31 -44.04 5.10
CA SER A 353 20.47 -42.89 5.42
C SER A 353 21.01 -42.15 6.66
N THR A 354 21.77 -41.08 6.45
CA THR A 354 22.31 -40.19 7.51
C THR A 354 21.30 -39.14 7.96
N CYS A 355 20.00 -39.44 7.92
CA CYS A 355 18.98 -38.43 8.20
C CYS A 355 18.89 -38.16 9.70
N PHE A 356 18.84 -36.88 10.07
CA PHE A 356 18.65 -36.50 11.47
C PHE A 356 17.27 -36.95 11.95
N LYS A 357 17.16 -37.33 13.22
CA LYS A 357 15.94 -37.89 13.81
C LYS A 357 14.68 -37.05 13.56
N GLY A 358 14.80 -35.72 13.53
CA GLY A 358 13.68 -34.80 13.26
C GLY A 358 13.24 -34.71 11.79
N GLN A 359 14.04 -35.21 10.84
CA GLN A 359 13.74 -35.23 9.41
C GLN A 359 13.09 -36.55 8.96
N ILE A 360 13.14 -37.56 9.83
CA ILE A 360 12.56 -38.89 9.57
C ILE A 360 11.08 -38.82 9.88
N ARG A 361 10.22 -38.99 8.87
CA ARG A 361 8.78 -39.09 9.09
C ARG A 361 8.20 -40.36 8.50
N TYR A 362 7.71 -41.21 9.39
CA TYR A 362 7.24 -42.57 9.12
C TYR A 362 5.81 -42.65 8.55
N ILE A 363 5.12 -41.53 8.31
CA ILE A 363 3.65 -41.52 8.22
C ILE A 363 3.16 -41.12 6.81
N TRP A 364 2.86 -42.16 6.03
CA TRP A 364 1.63 -42.35 5.25
C TRP A 364 0.87 -41.07 4.85
N GLU A 365 1.31 -40.42 3.77
CA GLU A 365 0.33 -39.76 2.91
C GLU A 365 -0.33 -40.84 2.04
N PRO A 366 -1.66 -40.85 1.89
CA PRO A 366 -2.39 -41.91 1.20
C PRO A 366 -2.15 -41.81 -0.31
N ASN A 367 -0.96 -42.22 -0.77
CA ASN A 367 -0.65 -42.43 -2.16
C ASN A 367 -0.27 -43.91 -2.36
N LEU A 368 -1.23 -44.65 -2.90
CA LEU A 368 -1.31 -46.11 -3.04
C LEU A 368 -0.30 -46.75 -4.02
N SER A 369 0.81 -46.09 -4.37
CA SER A 369 1.70 -46.56 -5.44
C SER A 369 3.13 -46.89 -5.04
N ILE A 370 3.59 -46.55 -3.83
CA ILE A 370 4.95 -46.87 -3.39
C ILE A 370 4.89 -47.61 -2.05
N LYS A 371 4.83 -48.94 -2.14
CA LYS A 371 5.09 -49.82 -0.98
C LYS A 371 6.57 -49.74 -0.65
N ASP A 372 6.89 -49.40 0.59
CA ASP A 372 8.19 -49.61 1.23
C ASP A 372 9.33 -48.65 0.83
N SER A 373 9.13 -47.33 0.98
CA SER A 373 10.24 -46.37 1.02
C SER A 373 10.14 -45.43 2.21
N PHE A 374 11.24 -45.27 2.95
CA PHE A 374 11.42 -44.23 3.96
C PHE A 374 12.04 -43.01 3.26
N GLY A 375 11.51 -41.82 3.51
CA GLY A 375 12.00 -40.58 2.93
C GLY A 375 12.36 -39.57 4.01
N CYS A 376 13.35 -38.74 3.74
CA CYS A 376 13.76 -37.65 4.63
C CYS A 376 13.08 -36.36 4.19
N LEU A 377 12.57 -35.57 5.12
CA LEU A 377 12.00 -34.26 4.78
C LEU A 377 13.08 -33.35 4.19
N ASN A 378 12.76 -32.66 3.11
CA ASN A 378 13.69 -31.75 2.44
C ASN A 378 13.94 -30.49 3.29
N SER A 379 15.19 -30.27 3.73
CA SER A 379 15.58 -29.09 4.53
C SER A 379 15.37 -27.76 3.79
N TYR A 380 15.55 -27.72 2.47
CA TYR A 380 15.31 -26.49 1.70
C TYR A 380 13.82 -26.11 1.67
N CYS A 381 12.94 -27.10 1.71
CA CYS A 381 11.51 -26.88 1.80
C CYS A 381 11.09 -26.33 3.16
N CYS A 382 11.82 -26.72 4.20
CA CYS A 382 11.63 -26.17 5.52
C CYS A 382 11.91 -24.67 5.54
N ASP A 383 13.05 -24.24 4.97
CA ASP A 383 13.43 -22.82 4.93
C ASP A 383 12.40 -21.95 4.20
N VAL A 384 11.82 -22.46 3.09
CA VAL A 384 10.76 -21.74 2.35
C VAL A 384 9.48 -21.61 3.15
N VAL A 385 9.07 -22.68 3.85
CA VAL A 385 7.87 -22.66 4.68
C VAL A 385 8.04 -21.66 5.84
N VAL A 386 9.20 -21.66 6.48
CA VAL A 386 9.54 -20.71 7.55
C VAL A 386 9.50 -19.27 7.03
N THR A 387 10.09 -19.02 5.86
CA THR A 387 10.10 -17.67 5.27
C THR A 387 8.72 -17.24 4.75
N ASP A 388 7.90 -18.12 4.17
CA ASP A 388 6.51 -17.79 3.79
C ASP A 388 5.70 -17.35 5.00
N ALA A 389 5.75 -18.13 6.08
CA ALA A 389 4.99 -17.80 7.29
C ALA A 389 5.50 -16.49 7.94
N LYS A 390 6.82 -16.26 7.99
CA LYS A 390 7.41 -14.97 8.41
C LYS A 390 6.88 -13.79 7.57
N THR A 391 6.80 -13.94 6.23
CA THR A 391 6.33 -12.84 5.37
C THR A 391 4.91 -12.37 5.67
N LYS A 392 4.05 -13.21 6.27
CA LYS A 392 2.71 -12.80 6.72
C LYS A 392 2.78 -11.82 7.89
N PHE A 393 3.69 -12.05 8.84
CA PHE A 393 3.96 -11.12 9.94
C PHE A 393 4.65 -9.84 9.47
N ASP A 394 5.58 -9.95 8.51
CA ASP A 394 6.21 -8.78 7.89
C ASP A 394 5.15 -7.89 7.21
N TYR A 395 4.13 -8.50 6.58
CA TYR A 395 3.02 -7.78 5.95
C TYR A 395 2.17 -6.98 6.95
N LEU A 396 1.97 -7.49 8.17
CA LEU A 396 1.34 -6.73 9.25
C LEU A 396 2.13 -5.45 9.58
N GLY A 397 3.47 -5.57 9.70
CA GLY A 397 4.35 -4.42 9.95
C GLY A 397 4.32 -3.39 8.80
N ILE A 398 4.22 -3.87 7.56
CA ILE A 398 4.07 -3.04 6.35
C ILE A 398 2.73 -2.28 6.37
N CYS A 399 1.62 -2.94 6.71
CA CYS A 399 0.32 -2.28 6.81
C CYS A 399 0.33 -1.20 7.90
N ALA A 400 0.90 -1.49 9.08
CA ALA A 400 0.98 -0.54 10.19
C ALA A 400 1.86 0.68 9.84
N SER A 401 3.03 0.48 9.24
CA SER A 401 3.92 1.57 8.81
C SER A 401 3.30 2.40 7.67
N SER A 402 2.62 1.75 6.73
CA SER A 402 1.87 2.44 5.67
C SER A 402 0.74 3.30 6.26
N ALA A 403 0.03 2.80 7.26
CA ALA A 403 -1.02 3.54 7.96
C ALA A 403 -0.46 4.77 8.68
N ILE A 404 0.74 4.70 9.26
CA ILE A 404 1.42 5.87 9.85
C ILE A 404 1.63 6.95 8.79
N GLY A 405 2.25 6.61 7.65
CA GLY A 405 2.54 7.59 6.60
C GLY A 405 1.28 8.25 6.05
N LEU A 406 0.22 7.48 5.80
CA LEU A 406 -1.07 8.03 5.35
C LEU A 406 -1.75 8.88 6.43
N ASN A 407 -1.66 8.52 7.72
CA ASN A 407 -2.17 9.35 8.81
C ASN A 407 -1.42 10.69 8.91
N CYS A 408 -0.09 10.70 8.72
CA CYS A 408 0.68 11.95 8.68
C CYS A 408 0.23 12.86 7.54
N ILE A 409 -0.02 12.30 6.34
CA ILE A 409 -0.57 13.06 5.20
C ILE A 409 -1.99 13.57 5.54
N SER A 410 -2.78 12.77 6.27
CA SER A 410 -4.14 13.15 6.67
C SER A 410 -4.14 14.31 7.66
N LEU A 411 -3.25 14.28 8.65
CA LEU A 411 -3.04 15.39 9.57
C LEU A 411 -2.62 16.66 8.85
N TRP A 412 -1.79 16.53 7.80
CA TRP A 412 -1.41 17.67 6.98
C TRP A 412 -2.62 18.27 6.25
N ALA A 413 -3.46 17.42 5.66
CA ALA A 413 -4.71 17.85 5.04
C ALA A 413 -5.61 18.58 6.05
N CYS A 414 -5.75 18.06 7.27
CA CYS A 414 -6.53 18.71 8.33
C CYS A 414 -6.05 20.14 8.63
N TYR A 415 -4.73 20.40 8.60
CA TYR A 415 -4.19 21.75 8.79
C TYR A 415 -4.68 22.72 7.71
N TYR A 416 -4.67 22.30 6.44
CA TYR A 416 -5.16 23.11 5.33
C TYR A 416 -6.68 23.31 5.37
N ILE A 417 -7.44 22.25 5.65
CA ILE A 417 -8.90 22.31 5.83
C ILE A 417 -9.25 23.30 6.94
N TRP A 418 -8.58 23.19 8.11
CA TRP A 418 -8.81 24.09 9.23
C TRP A 418 -8.52 25.54 8.86
N LYS A 419 -7.41 25.80 8.15
CA LYS A 419 -7.06 27.15 7.68
C LYS A 419 -8.12 27.73 6.74
N ILE A 420 -8.63 26.93 5.79
CA ILE A 420 -9.66 27.36 4.84
C ILE A 420 -10.97 27.65 5.57
N TRP A 421 -11.43 26.74 6.44
CA TRP A 421 -12.69 26.92 7.17
C TRP A 421 -12.63 28.09 8.15
N TYR A 422 -11.50 28.29 8.84
CA TYR A 422 -11.35 29.40 9.79
C TYR A 422 -11.50 30.78 9.11
N VAL A 423 -11.05 30.91 7.86
CA VAL A 423 -11.20 32.15 7.08
C VAL A 423 -12.65 32.38 6.63
N HIS A 424 -13.43 31.32 6.39
CA HIS A 424 -14.83 31.44 5.95
C HIS A 424 -15.83 31.68 7.10
N PHE A 425 -15.52 31.25 8.32
CA PHE A 425 -16.42 31.37 9.49
C PHE A 425 -16.14 32.58 10.38
N LYS A 426 -15.18 33.43 10.02
CA LYS A 426 -14.89 34.70 10.69
C LYS A 426 -15.36 35.85 9.81
#